data_AF-A0A651FB56-F1
#
_entry.id   AF-A0A651FB56-F1
#
_cell.length_a   1.000
_cell.length_b   1.000
_cell.length_c   1.000
_cell.angle_alpha   90.00
_cell.angle_beta   90.00
_cell.angle_gamma   90.00
#
_symmetry.space_group_name_H-M   'P 1'
#
loop_
_entity.id
_entity.type
_entity.pdbx_description
1 polymer ?
#
loop_
_entity_poly.entity_id
_entity_poly.type
_entity_poly.pdbx_seq_one_letter_code
_entity_poly.pdbx_strand_id
1 'polypeptide(L)'
;MKKAKNISALFCVAFLLCTAAGSVTVRAQMQQIVDDAPPPLAGQEDMLAGDRFENPFEGGTGGSSAPAPTHFTDSEIEVLQSLAQRRTNLERRERQLAQREALLSAAEVEVDRKISELNQLRSEIEELLGKQSTEQENRLRSLVRIYENMKPQEAARIMNTLDMDVLLDVIARMPERRSAPIMANMNPERARQITIRLAERSRLPQVAEE
;
A
#
# COMPACT_ATOMS: atom_id res chain seq x y z
N MET A 1 2.19 27.01 -48.78
CA MET A 1 3.30 26.82 -47.81
C MET A 1 3.23 27.88 -46.70
N LYS A 2 2.27 27.80 -45.76
CA LYS A 2 2.17 28.70 -44.58
C LYS A 2 1.34 28.05 -43.45
N LYS A 3 1.81 26.96 -42.84
CA LYS A 3 1.17 26.36 -41.64
C LYS A 3 2.18 25.69 -40.69
N ALA A 4 3.39 26.23 -40.55
CA ALA A 4 4.45 25.61 -39.73
C ALA A 4 5.05 26.50 -38.63
N LYS A 5 4.51 27.71 -38.38
CA LYS A 5 5.12 28.65 -37.40
C LYS A 5 4.37 28.82 -36.07
N ASN A 6 3.20 28.21 -35.88
CA ASN A 6 2.35 28.50 -34.70
C ASN A 6 2.30 27.40 -33.65
N ILE A 7 2.94 26.24 -33.86
CA ILE A 7 2.88 25.10 -32.92
C ILE A 7 3.90 25.27 -31.77
N SER A 8 5.05 25.91 -32.04
CA SER A 8 6.08 26.16 -31.01
C SER A 8 5.66 27.21 -29.97
N ALA A 9 4.88 28.22 -30.37
CA ALA A 9 4.37 29.24 -29.44
C ALA A 9 3.25 28.70 -28.52
N LEU A 10 2.42 27.78 -29.03
CA LEU A 10 1.35 27.13 -28.25
C LEU A 10 1.91 26.13 -27.21
N PHE A 11 3.02 25.46 -27.52
CA PHE A 11 3.69 24.57 -26.57
C PHE A 11 4.44 25.33 -25.47
N CYS A 12 4.97 26.52 -25.78
CA CYS A 12 5.68 27.36 -24.80
C CYS A 12 4.72 28.01 -23.80
N VAL A 13 3.54 28.47 -24.24
CA VAL A 13 2.50 29.03 -23.34
C VAL A 13 1.85 27.92 -22.49
N ALA A 14 1.68 26.71 -23.03
CA ALA A 14 1.18 25.57 -22.26
C ALA A 14 2.20 25.07 -21.19
N PHE A 15 3.50 25.18 -21.46
CA PHE A 15 4.54 24.84 -20.49
C PHE A 15 4.75 25.94 -19.44
N LEU A 16 4.53 27.22 -19.80
CA LEU A 16 4.63 28.36 -18.87
C LEU A 16 3.39 28.54 -17.97
N LEU A 17 2.24 27.98 -18.31
CA LEU A 17 1.04 27.96 -17.45
C LEU A 17 0.99 26.74 -16.51
N CYS A 18 1.82 25.73 -16.72
CA CYS A 18 1.80 24.49 -15.93
C CYS A 18 2.74 24.53 -14.69
N THR A 19 3.61 25.55 -14.59
CA THR A 19 4.60 25.69 -13.49
C THR A 19 4.19 26.68 -12.40
N ALA A 20 2.92 27.09 -12.35
CA ALA A 20 2.37 27.96 -11.29
C ALA A 20 1.12 27.41 -10.59
N ALA A 21 0.65 26.20 -10.95
CA ALA A 21 -0.55 25.58 -10.37
C ALA A 21 -0.27 24.33 -9.52
N GLY A 22 0.98 23.84 -9.47
CA GLY A 22 1.33 22.61 -8.75
C GLY A 22 1.52 22.74 -7.24
N SER A 23 1.73 23.96 -6.73
CA SER A 23 2.05 24.20 -5.31
C SER A 23 0.83 24.61 -4.46
N VAL A 24 -0.30 24.92 -5.10
CA VAL A 24 -1.49 25.45 -4.40
C VAL A 24 -2.49 24.33 -4.05
N THR A 25 -2.48 23.21 -4.76
CA THR A 25 -3.46 22.13 -4.57
C THR A 25 -3.25 21.35 -3.27
N VAL A 26 -2.01 21.19 -2.78
CA VAL A 26 -1.75 20.47 -1.52
C VAL A 26 -2.15 21.30 -0.29
N ARG A 27 -2.15 22.64 -0.41
CA ARG A 27 -2.56 23.52 0.69
C ARG A 27 -4.09 23.64 0.83
N ALA A 28 -4.83 23.40 -0.24
CA ALA A 28 -6.30 23.37 -0.21
C ALA A 28 -6.85 22.04 0.34
N GLN A 29 -6.12 20.92 0.21
CA GLN A 29 -6.53 19.63 0.75
C GLN A 29 -6.26 19.49 2.27
N MET A 30 -5.35 20.31 2.82
CA MET A 30 -4.93 20.23 4.22
C MET A 30 -5.74 21.13 5.17
N GLN A 31 -6.66 21.94 4.63
CA GLN A 31 -7.55 22.83 5.39
C GLN A 31 -8.97 22.27 5.57
N GLN A 32 -9.25 21.02 5.16
CA GLN A 32 -10.55 20.36 5.36
C GLN A 32 -10.56 19.33 6.51
N ILE A 33 -9.45 19.12 7.21
CA ILE A 33 -9.35 18.12 8.30
C ILE A 33 -9.58 18.76 9.69
N VAL A 34 -9.64 20.10 9.80
CA VAL A 34 -9.77 20.79 11.10
C VAL A 34 -11.21 21.20 11.43
N ASP A 35 -12.16 21.08 10.49
CA ASP A 35 -13.55 21.53 10.71
C ASP A 35 -14.55 20.43 11.08
N ASP A 36 -14.13 19.17 11.25
CA ASP A 36 -15.05 18.05 11.56
C ASP A 36 -14.86 17.49 12.98
N ALA A 37 -14.70 18.39 13.95
CA ALA A 37 -14.82 18.04 15.37
C ALA A 37 -16.31 17.83 15.70
N PRO A 38 -16.73 16.65 16.19
CA PRO A 38 -18.13 16.45 16.55
C PRO A 38 -18.52 17.35 17.73
N PRO A 39 -19.72 17.96 17.71
CA PRO A 39 -20.17 18.85 18.78
C PRO A 39 -20.29 18.12 20.12
N PRO A 40 -20.12 18.82 21.25
CA PRO A 40 -20.40 18.24 22.56
C PRO A 40 -21.87 17.86 22.64
N LEU A 41 -22.15 16.59 22.91
CA LEU A 41 -23.50 16.07 23.11
C LEU A 41 -24.12 16.74 24.34
N ALA A 42 -24.93 17.77 24.09
CA ALA A 42 -25.87 18.36 25.02
C ALA A 42 -27.27 17.85 24.68
N GLY A 43 -27.91 17.18 25.64
CA GLY A 43 -29.37 17.10 25.80
C GLY A 43 -30.15 16.31 24.75
N GLN A 44 -30.43 15.04 25.05
CA GLN A 44 -31.62 14.36 24.53
C GLN A 44 -32.38 13.77 25.73
N GLU A 45 -33.22 14.61 26.33
CA GLU A 45 -34.34 14.15 27.14
C GLU A 45 -35.56 13.91 26.22
N ASP A 46 -36.42 13.00 26.66
CA ASP A 46 -37.71 12.59 26.08
C ASP A 46 -37.72 11.63 24.87
N MET A 47 -37.69 10.32 25.19
CA MET A 47 -38.82 9.42 24.96
C MET A 47 -38.46 7.98 25.34
N LEU A 48 -38.89 7.51 26.52
CA LEU A 48 -39.26 6.11 26.71
C LEU A 48 -40.41 6.02 27.72
N ALA A 49 -41.60 5.82 27.18
CA ALA A 49 -42.78 5.42 27.92
C ALA A 49 -42.65 3.94 28.33
N GLY A 50 -43.01 3.66 29.59
CA GLY A 50 -43.59 2.39 30.00
C GLY A 50 -42.62 1.30 30.43
N ASP A 51 -42.25 1.31 31.72
CA ASP A 51 -42.55 0.14 32.54
C ASP A 51 -42.78 0.55 33.99
N ARG A 52 -44.03 0.40 34.41
CA ARG A 52 -44.52 0.67 35.76
C ARG A 52 -44.09 -0.50 36.64
N PHE A 53 -42.99 -0.35 37.37
CA PHE A 53 -42.75 -1.17 38.56
C PHE A 53 -43.53 -0.57 39.74
N GLU A 54 -44.66 -1.22 40.07
CA GLU A 54 -45.41 -0.95 41.30
C GLU A 54 -44.53 -1.26 42.51
N ASN A 55 -44.21 -0.24 43.31
CA ASN A 55 -43.63 -0.41 44.65
C ASN A 55 -44.77 -0.77 45.62
N PRO A 56 -44.76 -1.95 46.28
CA PRO A 56 -45.90 -2.41 47.09
C PRO A 56 -45.85 -1.94 48.56
N PHE A 57 -45.33 -0.75 48.85
CA PHE A 57 -45.25 -0.28 50.24
C PHE A 57 -45.67 1.18 50.40
N GLU A 58 -46.96 1.44 50.20
CA GLU A 58 -47.62 2.59 50.82
C GLU A 58 -48.65 2.10 51.84
N GLY A 59 -48.32 2.32 53.11
CA GLY A 59 -49.23 2.13 54.22
C GLY A 59 -48.73 2.85 55.46
N GLY A 60 -49.30 4.03 55.74
CA GLY A 60 -49.40 4.52 57.12
C GLY A 60 -48.80 5.89 57.43
N THR A 61 -49.67 6.90 57.40
CA THR A 61 -49.84 7.99 58.39
C THR A 61 -48.64 8.88 58.76
N GLY A 62 -48.77 10.16 58.40
CA GLY A 62 -48.70 11.31 59.32
C GLY A 62 -47.44 11.47 60.17
N GLY A 63 -46.60 12.43 59.82
CA GLY A 63 -45.59 12.97 60.74
C GLY A 63 -44.58 13.83 60.00
N SER A 64 -44.44 15.09 60.45
CA SER A 64 -43.36 16.00 60.09
C SER A 64 -42.02 15.27 59.89
N SER A 65 -41.46 15.29 58.68
CA SER A 65 -40.04 15.01 58.49
C SER A 65 -39.31 16.34 58.38
N ALA A 66 -38.96 16.88 59.54
CA ALA A 66 -37.75 17.69 59.68
C ALA A 66 -36.60 17.03 58.88
N PRO A 67 -35.67 17.80 58.29
CA PRO A 67 -34.52 17.21 57.60
C PRO A 67 -33.88 16.20 58.54
N ALA A 68 -33.78 14.94 58.10
CA ALA A 68 -33.16 13.89 58.89
C ALA A 68 -31.81 14.42 59.39
N PRO A 69 -31.46 14.23 60.67
CA PRO A 69 -30.18 14.70 61.19
C PRO A 69 -29.06 14.14 60.29
N THR A 70 -28.39 15.02 59.56
CA THR A 70 -27.15 14.75 58.83
C THR A 70 -26.00 14.62 59.82
N HIS A 71 -26.21 13.86 60.89
CA HIS A 71 -25.21 13.53 61.88
C HIS A 71 -24.63 12.18 61.47
N PHE A 72 -23.77 12.22 60.47
CA PHE A 72 -22.85 11.13 60.22
C PHE A 72 -21.88 11.05 61.39
N THR A 73 -21.55 9.84 61.82
CA THR A 73 -20.44 9.62 62.76
C THR A 73 -19.12 9.96 62.08
N ASP A 74 -18.11 10.39 62.83
CA ASP A 74 -16.79 10.76 62.28
C ASP A 74 -16.19 9.64 61.40
N SER A 75 -16.42 8.37 61.78
CA SER A 75 -16.03 7.20 60.99
C SER A 75 -16.77 7.07 59.65
N GLU A 76 -18.05 7.40 59.59
CA GLU A 76 -18.81 7.37 58.34
C GLU A 76 -18.36 8.50 57.41
N ILE A 77 -18.04 9.68 57.96
CA ILE A 77 -17.52 10.82 57.19
C ILE A 77 -16.17 10.45 56.55
N GLU A 78 -15.27 9.81 57.30
CA GLU A 78 -13.98 9.34 56.78
C GLU A 78 -14.14 8.32 55.64
N VAL A 79 -15.06 7.35 55.80
CA VAL A 79 -15.36 6.37 54.74
C VAL A 79 -15.91 7.06 53.50
N LEU A 80 -16.86 8.00 53.64
CA LEU A 80 -17.43 8.74 52.52
C LEU A 80 -16.38 9.58 51.78
N GLN A 81 -15.47 10.23 52.51
CA GLN A 81 -14.35 10.96 51.91
C GLN A 81 -13.41 10.01 51.15
N SER A 82 -13.10 8.84 51.70
CA SER A 82 -12.27 7.83 51.04
C SER A 82 -12.91 7.33 49.72
N LEU A 83 -14.23 7.13 49.71
CA LEU A 83 -14.99 6.69 48.54
C LEU A 83 -15.05 7.80 47.49
N ALA A 84 -15.28 9.05 47.89
CA ALA A 84 -15.24 10.20 47.00
C ALA A 84 -13.85 10.35 46.34
N GLN A 85 -12.78 10.22 47.12
CA GLN A 85 -11.41 10.26 46.60
C GLN A 85 -11.09 9.08 45.68
N ARG A 86 -11.65 7.90 45.94
CA ARG A 86 -11.50 6.75 45.05
C ARG A 86 -12.24 6.96 43.73
N ARG A 87 -13.45 7.53 43.78
CA ARG A 87 -14.24 7.86 42.59
C ARG A 87 -13.49 8.85 41.69
N THR A 88 -12.99 9.96 42.22
CA THR A 88 -12.23 10.94 41.42
C THR A 88 -10.96 10.34 40.80
N ASN A 89 -10.28 9.44 41.52
CA ASN A 89 -9.14 8.70 40.99
C ASN A 89 -9.51 7.75 39.85
N LEU A 90 -10.65 7.06 39.97
CA LEU A 90 -11.16 6.19 38.90
C LEU A 90 -11.57 7.00 37.67
N GLU A 91 -12.33 8.08 37.83
CA GLU A 91 -12.72 8.96 36.73
C GLU A 91 -11.52 9.57 36.00
N ARG A 92 -10.42 9.85 36.73
CA ARG A 92 -9.16 10.28 36.11
C ARG A 92 -8.51 9.17 35.29
N ARG A 93 -8.47 7.94 35.81
CA ARG A 93 -7.90 6.78 35.11
C ARG A 93 -8.72 6.41 33.88
N GLU A 94 -10.05 6.41 34.00
CA GLU A 94 -10.97 6.14 32.91
C GLU A 94 -10.77 7.13 31.76
N ARG A 95 -10.70 8.44 32.05
CA ARG A 95 -10.38 9.45 31.03
C ARG A 95 -9.01 9.22 30.38
N GLN A 96 -8.00 8.84 31.15
CA GLN A 96 -6.67 8.52 30.60
C GLN A 96 -6.68 7.28 29.70
N LEU A 97 -7.46 6.25 30.06
CA LEU A 97 -7.61 5.04 29.24
C LEU A 97 -8.38 5.33 27.96
N ALA A 98 -9.51 6.06 28.04
CA ALA A 98 -10.29 6.45 26.88
C ALA A 98 -9.46 7.26 25.86
N GLN A 99 -8.60 8.18 26.34
CA GLN A 99 -7.66 8.91 25.47
C GLN A 99 -6.66 7.99 24.79
N ARG A 100 -6.09 7.03 25.52
CA ARG A 100 -5.14 6.06 24.95
C ARG A 100 -5.79 5.14 23.93
N GLU A 101 -7.01 4.68 24.21
CA GLU A 101 -7.78 3.84 23.31
C GLU A 101 -8.11 4.57 22.01
N ALA A 102 -8.53 5.84 22.09
CA ALA A 102 -8.76 6.66 20.90
C ALA A 102 -7.47 6.84 20.06
N LEU A 103 -6.32 7.08 20.71
CA LEU A 103 -5.04 7.20 20.02
C LEU A 103 -4.60 5.88 19.37
N LEU A 104 -4.78 4.75 20.07
CA LEU A 104 -4.44 3.44 19.54
C LEU A 104 -5.34 3.07 18.36
N SER A 105 -6.66 3.31 18.47
CA SER A 105 -7.59 3.06 17.38
C SER A 105 -7.26 3.89 16.14
N ALA A 106 -6.92 5.18 16.31
CA ALA A 106 -6.46 6.01 15.19
C ALA A 106 -5.15 5.50 14.57
N ALA A 107 -4.22 5.01 15.40
CA ALA A 107 -2.97 4.43 14.93
C ALA A 107 -3.18 3.10 14.18
N GLU A 108 -4.10 2.25 14.64
CA GLU A 108 -4.48 1.00 13.97
C GLU A 108 -5.04 1.29 12.57
N VAL A 109 -5.98 2.23 12.45
CA VAL A 109 -6.54 2.64 11.16
C VAL A 109 -5.45 3.17 10.22
N GLU A 110 -4.53 3.98 10.72
CA GLU A 110 -3.41 4.51 9.91
C GLU A 110 -2.44 3.41 9.47
N VAL A 111 -2.21 2.39 10.31
CA VAL A 111 -1.37 1.24 9.96
C VAL A 111 -2.06 0.39 8.89
N ASP A 112 -3.35 0.08 9.05
CA ASP A 112 -4.11 -0.70 8.09
C ASP A 112 -4.19 0.00 6.73
N ARG A 113 -4.37 1.33 6.72
CA ARG A 113 -4.31 2.14 5.50
C ARG A 113 -2.95 2.00 4.81
N LYS A 114 -1.85 2.14 5.55
CA LYS A 114 -0.49 2.00 4.99
C LYS A 114 -0.22 0.58 4.48
N ILE A 115 -0.69 -0.45 5.18
CA ILE A 115 -0.55 -1.83 4.72
C ILE A 115 -1.30 -2.04 3.41
N SER A 116 -2.52 -1.52 3.30
CA SER A 116 -3.31 -1.58 2.06
C SER A 116 -2.58 -0.89 0.90
N GLU A 117 -2.06 0.32 1.12
CA GLU A 117 -1.27 1.08 0.12
C GLU A 117 -0.01 0.32 -0.31
N LEU A 118 0.73 -0.27 0.63
CA LEU A 118 1.92 -1.06 0.32
C LEU A 118 1.59 -2.31 -0.48
N ASN A 119 0.49 -2.99 -0.15
CA ASN A 119 0.04 -4.16 -0.90
C ASN A 119 -0.40 -3.80 -2.33
N GLN A 120 -1.09 -2.67 -2.50
CA GLN A 120 -1.45 -2.16 -3.83
C GLN A 120 -0.21 -1.84 -4.65
N LEU A 121 0.75 -1.12 -4.07
CA LEU A 121 2.00 -0.79 -4.75
C LEU A 121 2.81 -2.04 -5.11
N ARG A 122 2.88 -3.01 -4.19
CA ARG A 122 3.52 -4.31 -4.47
C ARG A 122 2.86 -5.01 -5.65
N SER A 123 1.53 -5.09 -5.66
CA SER A 123 0.79 -5.70 -6.77
C SER A 123 1.04 -4.98 -8.10
N GLU A 124 1.11 -3.65 -8.10
CA GLU A 124 1.39 -2.86 -9.30
C GLU A 124 2.81 -3.12 -9.81
N ILE A 125 3.80 -3.19 -8.90
CA ILE A 125 5.18 -3.52 -9.25
C ILE A 125 5.27 -4.93 -9.84
N GLU A 126 4.64 -5.93 -9.21
CA GLU A 126 4.61 -7.31 -9.70
C GLU A 126 3.96 -7.40 -11.09
N GLU A 127 2.87 -6.65 -11.32
CA GLU A 127 2.22 -6.59 -12.62
C GLU A 127 3.12 -5.93 -13.69
N LEU A 128 3.76 -4.81 -13.36
CA LEU A 128 4.68 -4.11 -14.27
C LEU A 128 5.90 -4.96 -14.60
N LEU A 129 6.47 -5.65 -13.61
CA LEU A 129 7.60 -6.55 -13.80
C LEU A 129 7.20 -7.76 -14.66
N GLY A 130 6.00 -8.32 -14.44
CA GLY A 130 5.43 -9.37 -15.27
C GLY A 130 5.23 -8.93 -16.72
N LYS A 131 4.68 -7.73 -16.94
CA LYS A 131 4.53 -7.13 -18.29
C LYS A 131 5.89 -6.92 -18.96
N GLN A 132 6.88 -6.38 -18.24
CA GLN A 132 8.22 -6.18 -18.78
C GLN A 132 8.89 -7.50 -19.16
N SER A 133 8.81 -8.52 -18.30
CA SER A 133 9.37 -9.85 -18.55
C SER A 133 8.73 -10.51 -19.77
N THR A 134 7.40 -10.48 -19.86
CA THR A 134 6.67 -11.05 -21.01
C THR A 134 6.95 -10.31 -22.31
N GLU A 135 7.05 -8.97 -22.30
CA GLU A 135 7.47 -8.20 -23.46
C GLU A 135 8.90 -8.54 -23.89
N GLN A 136 9.84 -8.63 -22.94
CA GLN A 136 11.22 -8.98 -23.22
C GLN A 136 11.30 -10.40 -23.82
N GLU A 137 10.58 -11.36 -23.24
CA GLU A 137 10.51 -12.72 -23.78
C GLU A 137 9.91 -12.74 -25.19
N ASN A 138 8.85 -11.98 -25.44
CA ASN A 138 8.24 -11.87 -26.76
C ASN A 138 9.20 -11.25 -27.80
N ARG A 139 9.95 -10.22 -27.42
CA ARG A 139 10.99 -9.60 -28.27
C ARG A 139 12.09 -10.61 -28.60
N LEU A 140 12.61 -11.31 -27.59
CA LEU A 140 13.60 -12.39 -27.77
C LEU A 140 13.07 -13.51 -28.67
N ARG A 141 11.84 -13.97 -28.45
CA ARG A 141 11.19 -15.01 -29.26
C ARG A 141 11.02 -14.56 -30.70
N SER A 142 10.69 -13.28 -30.94
CA SER A 142 10.64 -12.72 -32.29
C SER A 142 12.02 -12.72 -32.96
N LEU A 143 13.07 -12.33 -32.23
CA LEU A 143 14.44 -12.40 -32.73
C LEU A 143 14.85 -13.83 -33.08
N VAL A 144 14.58 -14.80 -32.19
CA VAL A 144 14.85 -16.22 -32.43
C VAL A 144 14.15 -16.68 -33.72
N ARG A 145 12.86 -16.35 -33.91
CA ARG A 145 12.11 -16.70 -35.14
C ARG A 145 12.71 -16.11 -36.41
N ILE A 146 13.25 -14.89 -36.36
CA ILE A 146 13.89 -14.26 -37.52
C ILE A 146 15.12 -15.09 -37.94
N TYR A 147 15.97 -15.46 -36.97
CA TYR A 147 17.16 -16.26 -37.25
C TYR A 147 16.84 -17.71 -37.58
N GLU A 148 15.80 -18.28 -36.98
CA GLU A 148 15.30 -19.61 -37.32
C GLU A 148 14.88 -19.67 -38.79
N ASN A 149 14.20 -18.66 -39.32
CA ASN A 149 13.71 -18.65 -40.70
C ASN A 149 14.79 -18.24 -41.73
N MET A 150 15.96 -17.82 -41.27
CA MET A 150 17.09 -17.45 -42.12
C MET A 150 17.89 -18.67 -42.58
N LYS A 151 18.65 -18.54 -43.67
CA LYS A 151 19.58 -19.59 -44.10
C LYS A 151 20.68 -19.80 -43.05
N PRO A 152 21.04 -21.05 -42.70
CA PRO A 152 22.03 -21.30 -41.63
C PRO A 152 23.38 -20.63 -41.84
N GLN A 153 23.84 -20.53 -43.09
CA GLN A 153 25.10 -19.88 -43.45
C GLN A 153 25.07 -18.36 -43.24
N GLU A 154 23.94 -17.72 -43.55
CA GLU A 154 23.76 -16.26 -43.36
C GLU A 154 23.63 -15.93 -41.87
N ALA A 155 22.84 -16.72 -41.13
CA ALA A 155 22.70 -16.59 -39.68
C ALA A 155 24.05 -16.75 -38.97
N ALA A 156 24.85 -17.76 -39.34
CA ALA A 156 26.18 -17.98 -38.78
C ALA A 156 27.13 -16.79 -39.01
N ARG A 157 27.06 -16.16 -40.18
CA ARG A 157 27.88 -14.98 -40.50
C ARG A 157 27.56 -13.81 -39.56
N ILE A 158 26.28 -13.56 -39.29
CA ILE A 158 25.83 -12.47 -38.40
C ILE A 158 26.12 -12.82 -36.93
N MET A 159 25.91 -14.07 -36.52
CA MET A 159 26.22 -14.53 -35.16
C MET A 159 27.72 -14.46 -34.83
N ASN A 160 28.58 -14.58 -35.85
CA ASN A 160 30.02 -14.33 -35.72
C ASN A 160 30.40 -12.84 -35.55
N THR A 161 29.47 -11.90 -35.59
CA THR A 161 29.76 -10.50 -35.26
C THR A 161 29.04 -10.02 -34.01
N LEU A 162 28.16 -10.86 -33.45
CA LEU A 162 27.37 -10.54 -32.29
C LEU A 162 28.21 -10.70 -31.00
N ASP A 163 27.80 -9.97 -29.97
CA ASP A 163 28.31 -10.15 -28.62
C ASP A 163 27.96 -11.55 -28.08
N MET A 164 28.85 -12.10 -27.25
CA MET A 164 28.72 -13.47 -26.75
C MET A 164 27.48 -13.64 -25.86
N ASP A 165 27.13 -12.64 -25.05
CA ASP A 165 26.04 -12.76 -24.09
C ASP A 165 24.67 -12.82 -24.80
N VAL A 166 24.49 -11.95 -25.80
CA VAL A 166 23.28 -11.92 -26.63
C VAL A 166 23.16 -13.20 -27.48
N LEU A 167 24.29 -13.69 -27.99
CA LEU A 167 24.34 -14.93 -28.77
C LEU A 167 23.91 -16.14 -27.94
N LEU A 168 24.39 -16.24 -26.70
CA LEU A 168 24.01 -17.31 -25.78
C LEU A 168 22.51 -17.29 -25.48
N ASP A 169 21.93 -16.10 -25.25
CA ASP A 169 20.51 -15.97 -24.96
C ASP A 169 19.61 -16.38 -26.14
N VAL A 170 20.04 -16.11 -27.37
CA VAL A 170 19.32 -16.49 -28.60
C VAL A 170 19.48 -17.99 -28.88
N ILE A 171 20.70 -18.53 -28.81
CA ILE A 171 20.95 -19.96 -29.10
C ILE A 171 20.32 -20.87 -28.03
N ALA A 172 20.36 -20.49 -26.75
CA ALA A 172 19.79 -21.30 -25.68
C ALA A 172 18.26 -21.45 -25.77
N ARG A 173 17.58 -20.49 -26.43
CA ARG A 173 16.12 -20.49 -26.63
C ARG A 173 15.69 -21.06 -27.98
N MET A 174 16.64 -21.37 -28.86
CA MET A 174 16.37 -21.93 -30.18
C MET A 174 16.32 -23.47 -30.10
N PRO A 175 15.42 -24.14 -30.84
CA PRO A 175 15.40 -25.59 -30.91
C PRO A 175 16.70 -26.13 -31.53
N GLU A 176 17.24 -27.19 -30.94
CA GLU A 176 18.50 -27.83 -31.34
C GLU A 176 18.60 -28.13 -32.84
N ARG A 177 17.47 -28.52 -33.45
CA ARG A 177 17.37 -28.84 -34.88
C ARG A 177 17.68 -27.65 -35.80
N ARG A 178 17.45 -26.40 -35.35
CA ARG A 178 17.76 -25.17 -36.09
C ARG A 178 19.12 -24.59 -35.70
N SER A 179 19.53 -24.70 -34.44
CA SER A 179 20.80 -24.15 -33.96
C SER A 179 22.01 -24.98 -34.39
N ALA A 180 21.90 -26.31 -34.47
CA ALA A 180 23.00 -27.19 -34.89
C ALA A 180 23.60 -26.84 -36.27
N PRO A 181 22.82 -26.69 -37.36
CA PRO A 181 23.38 -26.30 -38.66
C PRO A 181 23.93 -24.87 -38.66
N ILE A 182 23.44 -23.97 -37.80
CA ILE A 182 24.01 -22.62 -37.67
C ILE A 182 25.40 -22.69 -37.02
N MET A 183 25.54 -23.42 -35.91
CA MET A 183 26.83 -23.64 -35.25
C MET A 183 27.85 -24.33 -36.17
N ALA A 184 27.40 -25.26 -37.03
CA ALA A 184 28.27 -25.93 -38.00
C ALA A 184 28.86 -24.97 -39.06
N ASN A 185 28.17 -23.86 -39.36
CA ASN A 185 28.65 -22.83 -40.31
C ASN A 185 29.36 -21.66 -39.61
N MET A 186 29.52 -21.71 -38.28
CA MET A 186 30.19 -20.67 -37.50
C MET A 186 31.72 -20.86 -37.44
N ASN A 187 32.43 -19.87 -36.91
CA ASN A 187 33.84 -20.04 -36.58
C ASN A 187 33.98 -21.11 -35.47
N PRO A 188 34.85 -22.13 -35.63
CA PRO A 188 35.04 -23.20 -34.66
C PRO A 188 35.44 -22.70 -33.27
N GLU A 189 36.19 -21.60 -33.20
CA GLU A 189 36.58 -20.96 -31.93
C GLU A 189 35.35 -20.46 -31.16
N ARG A 190 34.46 -19.76 -31.86
CA ARG A 190 33.23 -19.23 -31.27
C ARG A 190 32.25 -20.33 -30.89
N ALA A 191 32.07 -21.33 -31.75
CA ALA A 191 31.20 -22.46 -31.45
C ALA A 191 31.63 -23.18 -30.16
N ARG A 192 32.95 -23.37 -29.96
CA ARG A 192 33.49 -23.94 -28.72
C ARG A 192 33.18 -23.06 -27.50
N GLN A 193 33.37 -21.75 -27.61
CA GLN A 193 33.07 -20.81 -26.51
C GLN A 193 31.59 -20.88 -26.11
N ILE A 194 30.68 -20.95 -27.07
CA ILE A 194 29.24 -21.11 -26.81
C ILE A 194 28.96 -22.39 -26.01
N THR A 195 29.53 -23.52 -26.43
CA THR A 195 29.35 -24.80 -25.74
C THR A 195 29.85 -24.77 -24.30
N ILE A 196 31.03 -24.17 -24.06
CA ILE A 196 31.60 -24.04 -22.71
C ILE A 196 30.67 -23.19 -21.83
N ARG A 197 30.28 -22.01 -22.32
CA ARG A 197 29.44 -21.06 -21.58
C ARG A 197 28.04 -21.61 -21.30
N LEU A 198 27.45 -22.34 -22.25
CA LEU A 198 26.16 -22.98 -22.05
C LEU A 198 26.24 -24.08 -20.97
N ALA A 199 27.31 -24.88 -20.99
CA ALA A 199 27.56 -25.89 -19.96
C ALA A 199 27.80 -25.28 -18.57
N GLU A 200 28.49 -24.13 -18.48
CA GLU A 200 28.65 -23.37 -17.23
C GLU A 200 27.30 -22.89 -16.69
N ARG A 201 26.43 -22.31 -17.55
CA ARG A 201 25.11 -21.81 -17.16
C ARG A 201 24.17 -22.92 -16.68
N SER A 202 24.30 -24.14 -17.22
CA SER A 202 23.55 -25.31 -16.74
C SER A 202 24.06 -25.88 -15.42
N ARG A 203 25.33 -25.65 -15.08
CA ARG A 203 25.96 -26.14 -13.83
C ARG A 203 25.73 -25.21 -12.64
N LEU A 204 25.54 -23.92 -12.88
CA LEU A 204 25.19 -22.97 -11.84
C LEU A 204 23.71 -23.19 -11.48
N PRO A 205 23.37 -23.67 -10.26
CA PRO A 205 22.00 -23.54 -9.79
C PRO A 205 21.68 -22.05 -9.81
N GLN A 206 20.68 -21.66 -10.61
CA GLN A 206 20.15 -20.31 -10.56
C GLN A 206 19.71 -20.11 -9.12
N VAL A 207 20.43 -19.25 -8.40
CA VAL A 207 20.06 -18.88 -7.04
C VAL A 207 18.70 -18.23 -7.20
N ALA A 208 17.65 -18.96 -6.80
CA ALA A 208 16.33 -18.40 -6.62
C ALA A 208 16.52 -17.35 -5.53
N GLU A 209 16.63 -16.08 -5.93
CA GLU A 209 16.41 -14.97 -5.03
C GLU A 209 14.91 -14.98 -4.73
N GLU A 210 14.55 -15.63 -3.62
CA GLU A 210 13.27 -15.48 -2.92
C GLU A 210 13.15 -14.11 -2.27
#